data_AF-A0A1W1UAW7-F1
#
_entry.id   AF-A0A1W1UAW7-F1
#
_cell.length_a   1.000
_cell.length_b   1.000
_cell.length_c   1.000
_cell.angle_alpha   90.00
_cell.angle_beta   90.00
_cell.angle_gamma   90.00
#
_symmetry.space_group_name_H-M   'P 1'
#
loop_
_entity.id
_entity.type
_entity.pdbx_description
1 polymer ?
#
loop_
_entity_poly.entity_id
_entity_poly.type
_entity_poly.pdbx_seq_one_letter_code
_entity_poly.pdbx_strand_id
1 'polypeptide(L)'
;MSEIKLFENSQIRSVWNDEKEEWFFSVVDMVAALTESPNPRDYWYRVKKRMSDEEKSELSTICRQLKLQAADGKMRETDVADTQGIFRIIQSIPSPKAEPFKMWLAEVGKERIDEIIDPELTIDRALETYAKKGYSREWINQRLQAIQVRKELTDAW
;
A
#
# COMPACT_ATOMS: atom_id res chain seq x y z
N MET A 1 -8.50 17.75 -0.12
CA MET A 1 -8.28 16.83 1.01
C MET A 1 -9.29 15.71 0.94
N SER A 2 -8.88 14.61 0.32
CA SER A 2 -9.51 13.29 0.43
C SER A 2 -8.36 12.29 0.40
N GLU A 3 -7.40 12.48 1.32
CA GLU A 3 -6.44 11.43 1.62
C GLU A 3 -7.26 10.23 2.04
N ILE A 4 -7.07 9.14 1.31
CA ILE A 4 -7.78 7.87 1.43
C ILE A 4 -8.27 7.58 2.85
N LYS A 5 -9.55 7.91 3.08
CA LYS A 5 -10.33 7.46 4.24
C LYS A 5 -10.78 6.00 4.09
N LEU A 6 -10.18 5.21 3.19
CA LEU A 6 -10.69 3.86 2.85
C LEU A 6 -10.60 2.86 4.00
N PHE A 7 -9.80 3.15 5.04
CA PHE A 7 -9.68 2.30 6.21
C PHE A 7 -10.33 2.89 7.47
N GLU A 8 -11.09 3.98 7.34
CA GLU A 8 -11.74 4.58 8.52
C GLU A 8 -12.61 3.53 9.25
N ASN A 9 -12.30 3.32 10.52
CA ASN A 9 -12.90 2.37 11.47
C ASN A 9 -12.63 0.87 11.24
N SER A 10 -11.76 0.47 10.31
CA SER A 10 -11.40 -0.95 10.12
C SER A 10 -10.01 -1.26 10.68
N GLN A 11 -9.95 -2.03 11.76
CA GLN A 11 -8.69 -2.51 12.31
C GLN A 11 -8.14 -3.66 11.45
N ILE A 12 -7.13 -3.38 10.63
CA ILE A 12 -6.39 -4.40 9.88
C ILE A 12 -5.33 -5.00 10.79
N ARG A 13 -5.38 -6.31 11.06
CA ARG A 13 -4.32 -6.98 11.82
C ARG A 13 -3.06 -7.09 10.97
N SER A 14 -1.92 -6.83 11.59
CA SER A 14 -0.60 -6.91 10.95
C SER A 14 0.41 -7.64 11.82
N VAL A 15 1.49 -8.10 11.19
CA VAL A 15 2.65 -8.69 11.84
C VAL A 15 3.92 -8.23 11.13
N TRP A 16 4.95 -7.92 11.91
CA TRP A 16 6.27 -7.61 11.40
C TRP A 16 7.01 -8.91 11.08
N ASN A 17 7.65 -8.98 9.92
CA ASN A 17 8.52 -10.09 9.55
C ASN A 17 9.98 -9.62 9.60
N ASP A 18 10.74 -10.14 10.56
CA ASP A 18 12.14 -9.76 10.77
C ASP A 18 13.07 -10.21 9.64
N GLU A 19 12.79 -11.33 8.96
CA GLU A 19 13.64 -11.84 7.88
C GLU A 19 13.56 -10.98 6.62
N LYS A 20 12.39 -10.39 6.38
CA LYS A 20 12.13 -9.54 5.21
C LYS A 20 12.19 -8.04 5.51
N GLU A 21 12.25 -7.68 6.78
CA GLU A 21 12.14 -6.29 7.27
C GLU A 21 10.87 -5.59 6.73
N GLU A 22 9.76 -6.32 6.71
CA GLU A 22 8.50 -5.85 6.11
C GLU A 22 7.27 -6.19 6.96
N TRP A 23 6.24 -5.35 6.85
CA TRP A 23 4.93 -5.61 7.45
C TRP A 23 4.07 -6.50 6.56
N PHE A 24 3.43 -7.49 7.18
CA PHE A 24 2.41 -8.34 6.57
C PHE A 24 1.04 -8.01 7.17
N PHE A 25 0.01 -7.99 6.34
CA PHE A 25 -1.35 -7.59 6.69
C PHE A 25 -2.33 -8.74 6.46
N SER A 26 -3.34 -8.87 7.32
CA SER A 26 -4.39 -9.87 7.15
C SER A 26 -5.23 -9.61 5.89
N VAL A 27 -5.23 -10.56 4.96
CA VAL A 27 -6.01 -10.46 3.72
C VAL A 27 -7.51 -10.46 4.02
N VAL A 28 -7.95 -11.27 5.00
CA VAL A 28 -9.37 -11.35 5.38
C VAL A 28 -9.86 -10.01 5.95
N ASP A 29 -9.05 -9.33 6.77
CA ASP A 29 -9.43 -8.04 7.33
C ASP A 29 -9.46 -6.95 6.23
N MET A 30 -8.55 -7.01 5.26
CA MET A 30 -8.56 -6.14 4.09
C MET A 30 -9.80 -6.35 3.23
N VAL A 31 -10.19 -7.61 3.00
CA VAL A 31 -11.45 -7.95 2.32
C VAL A 31 -12.64 -7.44 3.11
N ALA A 32 -12.64 -7.54 4.44
CA ALA A 32 -13.70 -6.99 5.27
C ALA A 32 -13.80 -5.44 5.16
N ALA A 33 -12.65 -4.76 5.13
CA ALA A 33 -12.59 -3.31 4.99
C ALA A 33 -13.07 -2.85 3.60
N LEU A 34 -12.70 -3.57 2.54
CA LEU A 34 -12.93 -3.17 1.14
C LEU A 34 -14.17 -3.80 0.51
N THR A 35 -14.96 -4.53 1.29
CA THR A 35 -16.24 -5.11 0.83
C THR A 35 -17.34 -4.85 1.84
N GLU A 36 -18.58 -5.10 1.44
CA GLU A 36 -19.75 -5.13 2.32
C GLU A 36 -20.16 -6.57 2.67
N SER A 37 -19.24 -7.54 2.47
CA SER A 37 -19.55 -8.95 2.70
C SER A 37 -19.79 -9.23 4.18
N PRO A 38 -20.93 -9.85 4.56
CA PRO A 38 -21.14 -10.32 5.92
C PRO A 38 -20.22 -11.49 6.27
N ASN A 39 -19.59 -12.13 5.28
CA ASN A 39 -18.62 -13.20 5.46
C ASN A 39 -17.34 -12.93 4.63
N PRO A 40 -16.38 -12.17 5.16
CA PRO A 40 -15.14 -11.84 4.46
C PRO A 40 -14.28 -13.06 4.10
N ARG A 41 -14.38 -14.16 4.87
CA ARG A 41 -13.64 -15.40 4.58
C ARG A 41 -14.17 -16.12 3.34
N ASP A 42 -15.50 -16.23 3.21
CA ASP A 42 -16.13 -16.77 2.00
C ASP A 42 -15.83 -15.88 0.79
N TYR A 43 -15.90 -14.55 0.98
CA TYR A 43 -15.55 -13.61 -0.08
C TYR A 43 -14.09 -13.80 -0.53
N TRP A 44 -13.15 -13.88 0.42
CA TRP A 44 -11.74 -14.14 0.11
C TRP A 44 -11.56 -15.46 -0.64
N TYR A 45 -12.27 -16.53 -0.27
CA TYR A 45 -12.24 -17.78 -1.04
C TYR A 45 -12.66 -17.60 -2.50
N ARG A 46 -13.69 -16.79 -2.77
CA ARG A 46 -14.11 -16.46 -4.15
C ARG A 46 -13.08 -15.61 -4.89
N VAL A 47 -12.45 -14.66 -4.21
CA VAL A 47 -11.33 -13.88 -4.79
C VAL A 47 -10.18 -14.81 -5.14
N LYS A 48 -9.81 -15.76 -4.26
CA LYS A 48 -8.77 -16.75 -4.56
C LYS A 48 -9.09 -17.57 -5.82
N LYS A 49 -10.32 -18.06 -5.93
CA LYS A 49 -10.78 -18.76 -7.15
C LYS A 49 -10.66 -17.90 -8.40
N ARG A 50 -11.15 -16.66 -8.36
CA ARG A 50 -11.02 -15.72 -9.49
C ARG A 50 -9.55 -15.52 -9.88
N MET A 51 -8.70 -15.26 -8.89
CA MET A 51 -7.28 -15.05 -9.11
C MET A 51 -6.62 -16.28 -9.73
N SER A 52 -6.90 -17.49 -9.25
CA SER A 52 -6.29 -18.72 -9.77
C SER A 52 -6.90 -19.20 -11.09
N ASP A 53 -8.22 -19.19 -11.21
CA ASP A 53 -8.94 -19.84 -12.32
C ASP A 53 -9.11 -18.89 -13.52
N GLU A 54 -9.43 -17.61 -13.26
CA GLU A 54 -9.71 -16.62 -14.31
C GLU A 54 -8.44 -15.84 -14.69
N GLU A 55 -7.70 -15.36 -13.68
CA GLU A 55 -6.52 -14.51 -13.89
C GLU A 55 -5.20 -15.29 -13.98
N LYS A 56 -5.22 -16.60 -13.69
CA LYS A 56 -4.04 -17.48 -13.67
C LYS A 56 -2.92 -16.98 -12.75
N SER A 57 -3.29 -16.33 -11.65
CA SER A 57 -2.38 -15.78 -10.65
C SER A 57 -1.93 -16.84 -9.66
N GLU A 58 -0.61 -16.85 -9.38
CA GLU A 58 0.00 -17.72 -8.38
C GLU A 58 -0.06 -17.08 -6.98
N LEU A 59 -1.14 -17.35 -6.23
CA LEU A 59 -1.35 -16.78 -4.90
C LEU A 59 -0.21 -17.03 -3.91
N SER A 60 0.49 -18.15 -4.02
CA SER A 60 1.62 -18.49 -3.15
C SER A 60 2.80 -17.52 -3.28
N THR A 61 2.89 -16.77 -4.37
CA THR A 61 3.94 -15.76 -4.59
C THR A 61 3.69 -14.49 -3.79
N ILE A 62 2.42 -14.11 -3.61
CA ILE A 62 2.00 -12.84 -2.99
C ILE A 62 1.39 -13.02 -1.59
N CYS A 63 0.96 -14.23 -1.24
CA CYS A 63 0.22 -14.51 -0.03
C CYS A 63 0.83 -15.71 0.71
N ARG A 64 1.00 -15.57 2.02
CA ARG A 64 1.50 -16.61 2.93
C ARG A 64 0.54 -16.78 4.11
N GLN A 65 0.76 -17.78 4.94
CA GLN A 65 0.00 -17.96 6.18
C GLN A 65 0.90 -17.67 7.37
N LEU A 66 0.51 -16.70 8.18
CA LEU A 66 1.17 -16.38 9.45
C LEU A 66 0.15 -16.39 10.59
N LYS A 67 0.64 -16.58 11.81
CA LYS A 67 -0.20 -16.53 13.01
C LYS A 67 -0.46 -15.08 13.40
N LEU A 68 -1.73 -14.67 13.40
CA LEU A 68 -2.19 -13.39 13.93
C LEU A 68 -3.13 -13.61 15.12
N GLN A 69 -3.17 -12.65 16.03
CA GLN A 69 -4.12 -12.67 17.14
C GLN A 69 -5.54 -12.52 16.60
N ALA A 70 -6.46 -13.40 17.00
CA ALA A 70 -7.88 -13.30 16.69
C ALA A 70 -8.63 -12.51 17.77
N ALA A 71 -9.90 -12.19 17.51
CA ALA A 71 -10.75 -11.43 18.44
C ALA A 71 -10.94 -12.10 19.83
N ASP A 72 -10.77 -13.43 19.91
CA ASP A 72 -10.79 -14.19 21.16
C ASP A 72 -9.43 -14.27 21.87
N GLY A 73 -8.45 -13.48 21.40
CA GLY A 73 -7.09 -13.41 21.94
C GLY A 73 -6.17 -14.56 21.52
N LYS A 74 -6.68 -15.58 20.82
CA LYS A 74 -5.87 -16.74 20.39
C LYS A 74 -5.14 -16.48 19.09
N MET A 75 -3.91 -16.96 18.98
CA MET A 75 -3.13 -16.93 17.74
C MET A 75 -3.67 -17.96 16.75
N ARG A 76 -4.02 -17.53 15.54
CA ARG A 76 -4.48 -18.41 14.45
C ARG A 76 -3.79 -18.07 13.15
N GLU A 77 -3.56 -19.11 12.35
CA GLU A 77 -3.07 -18.94 10.99
C GLU A 77 -4.13 -18.26 10.14
N THR A 78 -3.69 -17.27 9.38
CA THR A 78 -4.50 -16.54 8.42
C THR A 78 -3.65 -16.17 7.22
N ASP A 79 -4.30 -16.09 6.07
CA ASP A 79 -3.70 -15.56 4.86
C ASP A 79 -3.29 -14.09 5.10
N VAL A 80 -2.02 -13.80 4.84
CA VAL A 80 -1.38 -12.49 4.96
C VAL A 80 -0.58 -12.17 3.72
N ALA A 81 -0.43 -10.89 3.41
CA ALA A 81 0.40 -10.40 2.32
C ALA A 81 1.12 -9.11 2.72
N ASP A 82 2.27 -8.85 2.10
CA ASP A 82 2.94 -7.56 2.18
C ASP A 82 2.15 -6.49 1.40
N THR A 83 2.64 -5.25 1.42
CA THR A 83 1.97 -4.12 0.76
C THR A 83 1.72 -4.36 -0.73
N GLN A 84 2.70 -4.91 -1.46
CA GLN A 84 2.56 -5.17 -2.89
C GLN A 84 1.54 -6.28 -3.14
N GLY A 85 1.58 -7.37 -2.36
CA GLY A 85 0.64 -8.47 -2.42
C GLY A 85 -0.78 -8.01 -2.12
N ILE A 86 -0.97 -7.14 -1.12
CA ILE A 86 -2.27 -6.53 -0.83
C ILE A 86 -2.76 -5.70 -2.02
N PHE A 87 -1.95 -4.82 -2.60
CA PHE A 87 -2.36 -4.05 -3.76
C PHE A 87 -2.77 -4.95 -4.93
N ARG A 88 -2.03 -6.04 -5.17
CA ARG A 88 -2.37 -7.02 -6.20
C ARG A 88 -3.71 -7.72 -5.93
N ILE A 89 -3.98 -8.10 -4.68
CA ILE A 89 -5.24 -8.73 -4.27
C ILE A 89 -6.41 -7.76 -4.45
N ILE A 90 -6.25 -6.48 -4.07
CA ILE A 90 -7.30 -5.46 -4.19
C ILE A 90 -7.79 -5.33 -5.63
N GLN A 91 -6.91 -5.41 -6.62
CA GLN A 91 -7.29 -5.35 -8.04
C GLN A 91 -8.33 -6.42 -8.42
N SER A 92 -8.26 -7.59 -7.80
CA SER A 92 -9.17 -8.73 -8.02
C SER A 92 -10.44 -8.72 -7.18
N ILE A 93 -10.68 -7.69 -6.35
CA ILE A 93 -11.91 -7.55 -5.54
C ILE A 93 -13.00 -6.87 -6.38
N PRO A 94 -14.09 -7.55 -6.78
CA PRO A 94 -15.19 -6.95 -7.53
C PRO A 94 -16.21 -6.30 -6.57
N SER A 95 -15.81 -5.24 -5.85
CA SER A 95 -16.68 -4.51 -4.93
C SER A 95 -16.68 -3.02 -5.25
N PRO A 96 -17.86 -2.35 -5.27
CA PRO A 96 -17.94 -0.89 -5.38
C PRO A 96 -17.15 -0.16 -4.29
N LYS A 97 -17.00 -0.77 -3.10
CA LYS A 97 -16.24 -0.20 -1.97
C LYS A 97 -14.73 -0.23 -2.20
N ALA A 98 -14.24 -1.16 -3.03
CA ALA A 98 -12.84 -1.23 -3.44
C ALA A 98 -12.52 -0.26 -4.59
N GLU A 99 -13.52 0.19 -5.35
CA GLU A 99 -13.33 0.99 -6.57
C GLU A 99 -12.59 2.31 -6.33
N PRO A 100 -12.91 3.12 -5.28
CA PRO A 100 -12.14 4.33 -5.00
C PRO A 100 -10.65 4.05 -4.77
N PHE A 101 -10.31 2.91 -4.18
CA PHE A 101 -8.92 2.52 -3.96
C PHE A 101 -8.22 2.17 -5.28
N LYS A 102 -8.92 1.45 -6.17
CA LYS A 102 -8.37 1.09 -7.48
C LYS A 102 -8.12 2.32 -8.35
N MET A 103 -9.07 3.25 -8.34
CA MET A 103 -8.92 4.54 -9.02
C MET A 103 -7.74 5.33 -8.48
N TRP A 104 -7.56 5.37 -7.16
CA TRP A 104 -6.38 5.98 -6.57
C TRP A 104 -5.08 5.28 -6.98
N LEU A 105 -5.03 3.95 -6.99
CA LEU A 105 -3.85 3.22 -7.48
C LEU A 105 -3.54 3.53 -8.95
N ALA A 106 -4.57 3.70 -9.79
CA ALA A 106 -4.40 4.11 -11.18
C ALA A 106 -3.87 5.54 -11.30
N GLU A 107 -4.36 6.46 -10.46
CA GLU A 107 -3.89 7.85 -10.39
C GLU A 107 -2.41 7.90 -9.99
N VAL A 108 -2.01 7.21 -8.92
CA VAL A 108 -0.60 7.11 -8.49
C VAL A 108 0.27 6.47 -9.57
N GLY A 109 -0.24 5.43 -10.24
CA GLY A 109 0.46 4.80 -11.36
C GLY A 109 0.70 5.77 -12.52
N LYS A 110 -0.30 6.59 -12.85
CA LYS A 110 -0.18 7.64 -13.87
C LYS A 110 0.80 8.73 -13.45
N GLU A 111 0.67 9.27 -12.24
CA GLU A 111 1.61 10.27 -11.69
C GLU A 111 3.05 9.77 -11.77
N ARG A 112 3.28 8.49 -11.47
CA ARG A 112 4.62 7.91 -11.55
C ARG A 112 5.16 7.85 -12.98
N ILE A 113 4.31 7.60 -13.97
CA ILE A 113 4.68 7.63 -15.39
C ILE A 113 4.98 9.07 -15.82
N ASP A 114 4.12 10.01 -15.43
CA ASP A 114 4.28 11.44 -15.73
C ASP A 114 5.62 11.95 -15.17
N GLU A 115 5.98 11.56 -13.94
CA GLU A 115 7.29 11.87 -13.32
C GLU A 115 8.51 11.27 -14.02
N ILE A 116 8.35 10.14 -14.70
CA ILE A 116 9.43 9.52 -15.48
C ILE A 116 9.64 10.29 -16.79
N ILE A 117 8.55 10.78 -17.38
CA ILE A 117 8.57 11.58 -18.61
C ILE A 117 9.09 12.98 -18.32
N ASP A 118 8.64 13.58 -17.21
CA ASP A 118 9.04 14.90 -16.74
C ASP A 118 9.54 14.84 -15.28
N PRO A 119 10.87 14.66 -15.09
CA PRO A 119 11.46 14.61 -13.76
C PRO A 119 11.25 15.87 -12.90
N GLU A 120 10.95 17.03 -13.49
CA GLU A 120 10.69 18.26 -12.72
C GLU A 120 9.44 18.10 -11.83
N LEU A 121 8.43 17.34 -12.27
CA LEU A 121 7.24 17.02 -11.47
C LEU A 121 7.60 16.32 -10.14
N THR A 122 8.68 15.54 -10.12
CA THR A 122 9.15 14.91 -8.87
C THR A 122 9.66 15.96 -7.88
N ILE A 123 10.33 17.00 -8.37
CA ILE A 123 10.85 18.10 -7.56
C ILE A 123 9.68 18.93 -7.02
N ASP A 124 8.72 19.28 -7.87
CA ASP A 124 7.54 20.03 -7.47
C ASP A 124 6.71 19.28 -6.42
N ARG A 125 6.49 17.96 -6.61
CA ARG A 125 5.84 17.13 -5.61
C ARG A 125 6.59 17.12 -4.27
N ALA A 126 7.92 17.07 -4.30
CA ALA A 126 8.73 17.13 -3.08
C ALA A 126 8.58 18.49 -2.37
N LEU A 127 8.62 19.59 -3.11
CA LEU A 127 8.40 20.95 -2.59
C LEU A 127 7.02 21.06 -1.93
N GLU A 128 5.97 20.63 -2.61
CA GLU A 128 4.61 20.62 -2.06
C GLU A 128 4.49 19.75 -0.82
N THR A 129 5.13 18.58 -0.81
CA THR A 129 5.10 17.65 0.33
C THR A 129 5.71 18.29 1.58
N TYR A 130 6.84 18.98 1.45
CA TYR A 130 7.42 19.72 2.57
C TYR A 130 6.52 20.89 2.99
N ALA A 131 5.93 21.63 2.05
CA ALA A 131 5.01 22.72 2.36
C ALA A 131 3.79 22.21 3.14
N LYS A 132 3.19 21.08 2.73
CA LYS A 132 2.06 20.42 3.42
C LYS A 132 2.43 19.96 4.84
N LYS A 133 3.70 19.61 5.09
CA LYS A 133 4.23 19.30 6.43
C LYS A 133 4.48 20.56 7.29
N GLY A 134 4.23 21.76 6.76
CA GLY A 134 4.35 23.02 7.49
C GLY A 134 5.74 23.67 7.45
N TYR A 135 6.65 23.20 6.60
CA TYR A 135 7.98 23.81 6.46
C TYR A 135 7.92 25.11 5.64
N SER A 136 8.71 26.12 6.02
CA SER A 136 8.80 27.39 5.27
C SER A 136 9.56 27.21 3.95
N ARG A 137 9.32 28.11 2.99
CA ARG A 137 10.02 28.09 1.69
C ARG A 137 11.54 28.21 1.87
N GLU A 138 11.98 29.05 2.79
CA GLU A 138 13.40 29.24 3.11
C GLU A 138 14.02 27.94 3.63
N TRP A 139 13.33 27.25 4.53
CA TRP A 139 13.80 25.96 5.06
C TRP A 139 13.89 24.90 3.96
N ILE A 140 12.88 24.84 3.08
CA ILE A 140 12.85 23.89 1.96
C ILE A 140 14.01 24.14 0.99
N ASN A 141 14.26 25.40 0.64
CA ASN A 141 15.38 25.78 -0.23
C ASN A 141 16.73 25.41 0.37
N GLN A 142 16.94 25.72 1.67
CA GLN A 142 18.16 25.32 2.38
C GLN A 142 18.32 23.79 2.41
N ARG A 143 17.22 23.05 2.61
CA ARG A 143 17.23 21.59 2.61
C ARG A 143 17.67 21.01 1.27
N LEU A 144 17.18 21.56 0.16
CA LEU A 144 17.56 21.13 -1.19
C LEU A 144 19.05 21.43 -1.48
N GLN A 145 19.53 22.62 -1.13
CA GLN A 145 20.95 22.97 -1.27
C GLN A 145 21.86 22.04 -0.44
N ALA A 146 21.48 21.73 0.80
CA ALA A 146 22.23 20.82 1.65
C ALA A 146 22.23 19.36 1.14
N ILE A 147 21.23 18.94 0.35
CA ILE A 147 21.25 17.64 -0.34
C ILE A 147 22.26 17.67 -1.48
N GLN A 148 22.29 18.76 -2.27
CA GLN A 148 23.23 18.93 -3.37
C GLN A 148 24.69 18.87 -2.89
N VAL A 149 25.03 19.67 -1.88
CA VAL A 149 26.40 19.70 -1.31
C VAL A 149 26.83 18.32 -0.79
N ARG A 150 25.92 17.56 -0.15
CA ARG A 150 26.25 16.21 0.33
C ARG A 150 26.55 15.25 -0.81
N LYS A 151 25.81 15.33 -1.93
CA LYS A 151 26.06 14.48 -3.10
C LYS A 151 27.41 14.79 -3.72
N GLU A 152 27.72 16.07 -3.92
CA GLU A 152 29.04 16.51 -4.41
C GLU A 152 30.20 16.03 -3.52
N LEU A 153 30.01 16.08 -2.19
CA LEU A 153 30.98 15.54 -1.24
C LEU A 153 31.06 14.01 -1.22
N THR A 154 30.05 13.29 -1.71
CA THR A 154 30.06 11.82 -1.78
C THR A 154 30.69 11.35 -3.09
N ASP A 155 30.47 12.08 -4.19
CA ASP A 155 31.04 11.77 -5.51
C ASP A 155 32.56 12.05 -5.60
N ALA A 156 33.11 12.80 -4.63
CA ALA A 156 34.52 13.16 -4.56
C ALA A 156 35.43 12.13 -3.84
N TRP A 157 34.89 11.00 -3.37
CA TRP A 157 35.61 9.98 -2.59
C TRP A 157 35.48 8.58 -3.19
#